data_AF-A0A2E4DYB6-F1
#
_entry.id   AF-A0A2E4DYB6-F1
#
_cell.length_a   1.000
_cell.length_b   1.000
_cell.length_c   1.000
_cell.angle_alpha   90.00
_cell.angle_beta   90.00
_cell.angle_gamma   90.00
#
_symmetry.space_group_name_H-M   'P 1'
#
loop_
_entity.id
_entity.type
_entity.pdbx_description
1 polymer ?
#
loop_
_entity_poly.entity_id
_entity_poly.type
_entity_poly.pdbx_seq_one_letter_code
_entity_poly.pdbx_strand_id
1 'polypeptide(L)' 'MDGIKKVQGRWFPSRFIFKDALKRNSKGTEWVIEDIQFDVEIPEHIFLKAALRK' A
#
# COMPACT_ATOMS: atom_id res chain seq x y z
N MET A 1 -0.74 -11.39 14.59
CA MET A 1 0.06 -10.55 13.67
C MET A 1 -0.63 -10.66 12.33
N ASP A 2 -1.78 -10.02 12.21
CA ASP A 2 -2.74 -10.34 11.15
C ASP A 2 -2.55 -9.31 10.07
N GLY A 3 -1.70 -9.64 9.11
CA GLY A 3 -1.24 -8.66 8.13
C GLY A 3 0.16 -8.87 7.61
N ILE A 4 0.86 -9.96 7.90
CA ILE A 4 2.14 -10.28 7.25
C ILE A 4 1.91 -11.49 6.36
N LYS A 5 2.18 -11.35 5.06
CA LYS A 5 2.03 -12.42 4.06
C LYS A 5 3.34 -12.58 3.30
N LYS A 6 3.68 -13.81 2.91
CA LYS A 6 4.79 -14.07 1.99
C LYS A 6 4.26 -14.01 0.57
N VAL A 7 4.66 -13.00 -0.19
CA VAL A 7 4.22 -12.77 -1.58
C VAL A 7 5.45 -12.78 -2.47
N GLN A 8 5.47 -13.66 -3.47
CA GLN A 8 6.59 -13.84 -4.41
C GLN A 8 7.96 -13.94 -3.71
N GLY A 9 8.01 -14.71 -2.61
CA GLY A 9 9.24 -14.90 -1.82
C GLY A 9 9.56 -13.79 -0.80
N ARG A 10 8.85 -12.66 -0.83
CA ARG A 10 9.08 -11.49 0.04
C ARG A 10 8.06 -11.47 1.18
N TRP A 11 8.51 -11.15 2.40
CA TRP A 11 7.59 -10.89 3.52
C TRP A 11 7.04 -9.47 3.40
N PHE A 12 5.72 -9.34 3.32
CA PHE A 12 5.05 -8.07 3.09
C PHE A 12 3.96 -7.80 4.14
N PRO A 13 3.93 -6.59 4.75
CA PRO A 13 2.87 -6.19 5.67
C PRO A 13 1.63 -5.75 4.88
N SER A 14 0.70 -6.68 4.63
CA SER A 14 -0.59 -6.45 4.00
C SER A 14 -1.63 -5.73 4.89
N ARG A 15 -1.38 -5.56 6.18
CA ARG A 15 -2.24 -4.76 7.06
C ARG A 15 -1.42 -4.04 8.11
N PHE A 16 -1.64 -2.74 8.26
CA PHE A 16 -1.01 -1.94 9.31
C PHE A 16 -1.85 -0.71 9.64
N ILE A 17 -1.65 -0.15 10.83
CA ILE A 17 -2.33 1.06 11.28
C ILE A 17 -1.29 2.16 11.42
N PHE A 18 -1.47 3.25 10.69
CA PHE A 18 -0.69 4.46 10.86
C PHE A 18 -1.38 5.39 11.87
N LYS A 19 -0.71 5.73 12.97
CA LYS A 19 -1.26 6.59 14.02
C LYS A 19 -0.45 7.87 14.16
N ASP A 20 -1.15 8.99 14.13
CA ASP A 20 -0.60 10.29 14.49
C ASP A 20 -0.43 10.39 16.02
N ALA A 21 0.81 10.50 16.47
CA ALA A 21 1.16 10.53 17.89
C ALA A 21 0.66 11.78 18.62
N LEU A 22 0.43 12.89 17.92
CA LEU A 22 -0.03 14.16 18.51
C LEU A 22 -1.56 14.24 18.59
N LYS A 23 -2.28 13.49 17.75
CA LYS A 23 -3.75 13.43 17.78
C LYS A 23 -4.24 12.35 18.75
N ARG A 24 -4.30 12.72 20.03
CA ARG A 24 -4.68 11.83 21.15
C ARG A 24 -6.00 11.07 20.97
N ASN A 25 -6.98 11.69 20.30
CA ASN A 25 -8.31 11.10 20.06
C ASN A 25 -8.42 10.34 18.72
N SER A 26 -7.35 10.29 17.93
CA SER A 26 -7.36 9.59 16.64
C SER A 26 -7.16 8.09 16.83
N LYS A 27 -7.98 7.30 16.12
CA LYS A 27 -7.79 5.85 15.97
C LYS A 27 -6.71 5.50 14.94
N GLY A 28 -6.18 6.49 14.23
CA GLY A 28 -5.25 6.30 13.11
C GLY A 28 -5.97 5.99 11.80
N THR A 29 -5.18 5.64 10.80
CA THR A 29 -5.61 5.17 9.49
C THR A 29 -5.21 3.72 9.35
N GLU A 30 -6.17 2.83 9.13
CA GLU A 30 -5.90 1.44 8.79
C GLU A 30 -5.64 1.32 7.29
N TRP A 31 -4.56 0.61 6.95
CA TRP A 31 -4.20 0.24 5.60
C TRP A 31 -4.43 -1.25 5.45
N VAL A 32 -5.26 -1.65 4.48
CA VAL A 32 -5.53 -3.05 4.13
C VAL A 32 -5.18 -3.24 2.66
N ILE A 33 -4.16 -4.05 2.39
CA ILE A 33 -3.72 -4.41 1.05
C ILE A 33 -4.33 -5.78 0.73
N GLU A 34 -5.30 -5.78 -0.18
CA GLU A 34 -6.01 -6.99 -0.60
C GLU A 34 -5.18 -7.83 -1.57
N ASP A 35 -4.58 -7.19 -2.58
CA ASP A 35 -3.73 -7.81 -3.59
C ASP A 35 -2.45 -7.01 -3.85
N ILE A 36 -1.37 -7.72 -4.18
CA ILE A 36 -0.08 -7.12 -4.51
C ILE A 36 0.71 -8.05 -5.44
N GLN A 37 1.28 -7.47 -6.48
CA GLN A 37 2.17 -8.13 -7.43
C GLN A 37 3.48 -7.36 -7.50
N PHE A 38 4.61 -8.06 -7.47
CA PHE A 38 5.93 -7.44 -7.65
C PHE A 38 6.44 -7.68 -9.06
N ASP A 39 7.36 -6.80 -9.47
CA ASP A 39 8.11 -6.89 -10.73
C ASP A 39 7.21 -6.95 -11.98
N VAL A 40 5.98 -6.42 -11.87
CA VAL A 40 5.08 -6.24 -13.01
C VAL A 40 5.63 -5.14 -13.91
N GLU A 41 5.68 -5.40 -15.22
CA GLU A 41 6.04 -4.38 -16.20
C GLU A 41 4.93 -3.33 -16.28
N ILE A 42 5.25 -2.09 -15.92
CA ILE A 42 4.33 -0.96 -16.02
C ILE A 42 4.77 -0.09 -17.21
N PRO A 43 3.94 0.07 -18.25
CA PRO A 43 4.29 0.90 -19.40
C PRO A 43 4.63 2.35 -19.01
N GLU A 44 5.69 2.91 -19.58
CA GLU A 44 6.20 4.24 -19.21
C GLU A 44 5.15 5.36 -19.32
N HIS A 45 4.25 5.26 -20.31
CA HIS A 45 3.23 6.27 -20.55
C HIS A 45 2.23 6.43 -19.38
N ILE A 46 2.08 5.41 -18.53
CA ILE A 46 1.24 5.47 -17.32
C ILE A 46 1.76 6.53 -16.33
N PHE A 47 3.07 6.78 -16.32
CA PHE A 47 3.70 7.75 -15.43
C PHE A 47 3.65 9.20 -15.96
N LEU A 48 3.00 9.45 -17.10
CA LEU A 48 2.84 10.79 -17.63
C LEU A 48 1.75 11.56 -16.86
N LYS A 49 1.97 12.87 -16.63
CA LYS A 49 0.93 13.75 -16.06
C LYS A 49 -0.38 13.72 -16.88
N ALA A 50 -0.27 13.53 -18.19
CA ALA A 50 -1.43 13.40 -19.08
C ALA A 50 -2.27 12.16 -18.78
N ALA A 51 -1.68 11.07 -18.27
CA ALA A 51 -2.40 9.84 -17.91
C ALA A 51 -3.34 10.02 -16.71
N LEU A 52 -3.16 11.09 -15.92
CA LEU A 52 -4.06 11.47 -14.83
C LEU A 52 -5.27 12.28 -15.29
N ARG A 53 -5.32 12.68 -16.57
CA ARG A 53 -6.46 13.39 -17.15
C ARG A 53 -7.48 12.35 -17.63
N LYS A 54 -8.74 12.55 -17.26
CA LYS A 54 -9.88 11.70 -17.60
C LYS A 54 -10.52 12.13 -18.92
#